data_AF-A0A3S3G722-F1
#
_entry.id   AF-A0A3S3G722-F1
#
_cell.length_a   1.000
_cell.length_b   1.000
_cell.length_c   1.000
_cell.angle_alpha   90.00
_cell.angle_beta   90.00
_cell.angle_gamma   90.00
#
_symmetry.space_group_name_H-M   'P 1'
#
loop_
_entity.id
_entity.type
_entity.pdbx_description
1 polymer ?
#
loop_
_entity_poly.entity_id
_entity_poly.type
_entity_poly.pdbx_seq_one_letter_code
_entity_poly.pdbx_strand_id
1 'polypeptide(L)'
;MNLISKIIPVASDASFFRAALRLPKPSAEYLIAKDEARRASSNLRSLKTRREALQIEACVDNPCHDRLATQTLHSMLDDLEADIRTATERDREAFADLGRLRLAYRDQAHATLADDIEGLGALIAQRLEEVRELLEIAEALNSQAREAQVEMMPTLIREAPIALRLLEPVAATINKMIEKGTRR
;
A
#
# COMPACT_ATOMS: atom_id res chain seq x y z
N MET A 1 23.98 15.76 -13.80
CA MET A 1 22.67 16.41 -13.56
C MET A 1 21.62 15.71 -14.40
N ASN A 2 20.68 15.00 -13.78
CA ASN A 2 19.70 14.19 -14.49
C ASN A 2 18.47 15.05 -14.83
N LEU A 3 18.31 15.41 -16.11
CA LEU A 3 17.24 16.29 -16.60
C LEU A 3 15.89 15.56 -16.81
N ILE A 4 15.88 14.23 -16.75
CA ILE A 4 14.69 13.40 -16.99
C ILE A 4 13.71 13.42 -15.81
N SER A 5 14.16 13.74 -14.58
CA SER A 5 13.30 13.83 -13.40
C SER A 5 12.44 15.09 -13.32
N LYS A 6 12.57 16.02 -14.28
CA LYS A 6 11.84 17.31 -14.29
C LYS A 6 10.62 17.37 -15.20
N ILE A 7 10.38 16.37 -16.05
CA ILE A 7 9.36 16.46 -17.12
C ILE A 7 8.14 15.56 -16.87
N ILE A 8 8.27 14.57 -15.99
CA ILE A 8 7.13 13.79 -15.49
C ILE A 8 7.19 13.94 -13.99
N PRO A 9 6.18 14.50 -13.31
CA PRO A 9 6.12 14.34 -11.87
C PRO A 9 6.06 12.84 -11.66
N VAL A 10 7.15 12.24 -11.16
CA VAL A 10 7.14 10.88 -10.66
C VAL A 10 6.14 10.95 -9.52
N ALA A 11 4.87 10.69 -9.85
CA ALA A 11 3.80 10.58 -8.90
C ALA A 11 4.37 9.65 -7.84
N SER A 12 4.57 10.13 -6.60
CA SER A 12 5.32 9.39 -5.57
C SER A 12 4.94 7.93 -5.67
N ASP A 13 5.88 6.98 -5.70
CA ASP A 13 5.60 5.58 -6.09
C ASP A 13 4.30 5.02 -5.47
N ALA A 14 3.98 5.42 -4.24
CA ALA A 14 2.72 5.13 -3.56
C ALA A 14 1.42 5.53 -4.30
N SER A 15 1.40 6.66 -5.01
CA SER A 15 0.27 7.11 -5.84
C SER A 15 0.17 6.34 -7.15
N PHE A 16 1.31 6.00 -7.76
CA PHE A 16 1.34 5.11 -8.91
C PHE A 16 0.80 3.73 -8.56
N PHE A 17 1.29 3.10 -7.48
CA PHE A 17 0.81 1.79 -7.04
C PHE A 17 -0.66 1.80 -6.62
N ARG A 18 -1.13 2.88 -5.97
CA ARG A 18 -2.57 3.03 -5.67
C ARG A 18 -3.41 3.06 -6.94
N ALA A 19 -2.99 3.81 -7.95
CA ALA A 19 -3.72 3.87 -9.22
C ALA A 19 -3.68 2.52 -9.97
N ALA A 20 -2.51 1.88 -10.01
CA ALA A 20 -2.34 0.57 -10.65
C ALA A 20 -3.20 -0.52 -10.00
N LEU A 21 -3.31 -0.50 -8.67
CA LEU A 21 -4.10 -1.44 -7.87
C LEU A 21 -5.54 -0.97 -7.62
N ARG A 22 -5.99 0.11 -8.29
CA ARG A 22 -7.33 0.70 -8.12
C ARG A 22 -7.74 0.95 -6.67
N LEU A 23 -6.76 1.20 -5.80
CA LEU A 23 -7.00 1.39 -4.38
C LEU A 23 -7.78 2.68 -4.11
N PRO A 24 -8.61 2.71 -3.05
CA PRO A 24 -9.32 3.90 -2.65
C PRO A 24 -8.35 5.04 -2.37
N LYS A 25 -8.78 6.27 -2.67
CA LYS A 25 -8.01 7.46 -2.28
C LYS A 25 -8.11 7.62 -0.76
N PRO A 26 -7.01 8.02 -0.08
CA PRO A 26 -7.08 8.35 1.34
C PRO A 26 -8.09 9.48 1.59
N SER A 27 -8.84 9.39 2.69
CA SER A 27 -9.79 10.42 3.08
C SER A 27 -9.10 11.75 3.38
N ALA A 28 -9.84 12.86 3.26
CA ALA A 28 -9.33 14.18 3.62
C ALA A 28 -8.88 14.22 5.10
N GLU A 29 -9.65 13.59 5.98
CA GLU A 29 -9.34 13.46 7.41
C GLU A 29 -8.01 12.74 7.65
N TYR A 30 -7.73 11.64 6.92
CA TYR A 30 -6.46 10.94 7.02
C TYR A 30 -5.28 11.84 6.60
N LEU A 31 -5.45 12.63 5.54
CA LEU A 31 -4.41 13.55 5.09
C LEU A 31 -4.15 14.66 6.11
N ILE A 32 -5.22 15.24 6.67
CA ILE A 32 -5.14 16.26 7.73
C ILE A 32 -4.44 15.69 8.96
N ALA A 33 -4.87 14.53 9.46
CA ALA A 33 -4.25 13.87 10.62
C ALA A 33 -2.78 13.52 10.39
N LYS A 34 -2.41 13.13 9.16
CA LYS A 34 -1.02 12.85 8.79
C LYS A 34 -0.15 14.11 8.85
N ASP A 35 -0.66 15.23 8.34
CA ASP A 35 0.06 16.50 8.37
C ASP A 35 0.11 17.08 9.79
N GLU A 36 -0.94 16.90 10.57
CA GLU A 36 -0.98 17.27 11.98
C GLU A 36 0.03 16.49 12.82
N ALA A 37 0.11 15.16 12.66
CA ALA A 37 1.12 14.34 13.34
C ALA A 37 2.55 14.77 12.97
N ARG A 38 2.79 15.13 11.70
CA ARG A 38 4.09 15.67 11.27
C ARG A 38 4.41 17.02 11.91
N ARG A 39 3.42 17.92 11.99
CA ARG A 39 3.58 19.24 12.61
C ARG A 39 3.83 19.11 14.11
N ALA A 40 3.05 18.28 14.81
CA ALA A 40 3.21 18.02 16.25
C ALA A 40 4.61 17.45 16.55
N SER A 41 5.05 16.46 15.76
CA SER A 41 6.38 15.86 15.93
C SER A 41 7.52 16.84 15.64
N SER A 42 7.38 17.67 14.60
CA SER A 42 8.34 18.72 14.28
C SER A 42 8.42 19.78 15.38
N ASN A 43 7.27 20.18 15.93
CA ASN A 43 7.21 21.14 17.03
C ASN A 43 7.89 20.60 18.28
N LEU A 44 7.55 19.36 18.68
CA LEU A 44 8.18 18.69 19.83
C LEU A 44 9.71 18.59 19.67
N ARG A 45 10.18 18.25 18.46
CA ARG A 45 11.61 18.22 18.16
C ARG A 45 12.24 19.60 18.30
N SER A 46 11.62 20.63 17.75
CA SER A 46 12.12 22.00 17.82
C SER A 46 12.24 22.49 19.26
N LEU A 47 11.24 22.21 20.11
CA LEU A 47 11.28 22.57 21.54
C LEU A 47 12.38 21.83 22.30
N LYS A 48 12.56 20.53 22.05
CA LYS A 48 13.65 19.75 22.65
C LYS A 48 15.02 20.29 22.24
N THR A 49 15.23 20.53 20.94
CA THR A 49 16.47 21.13 20.43
C THR A 49 16.72 22.52 21.03
N ARG A 50 15.67 23.34 21.21
CA ARG A 50 15.81 24.66 21.84
C ARG A 50 16.22 24.55 23.31
N ARG A 51 15.63 23.62 24.06
CA ARG A 51 16.02 23.35 25.46
C ARG A 51 17.46 22.86 25.56
N GLU A 52 17.87 21.93 24.69
CA GLU A 52 19.24 21.44 24.62
C GLU A 52 20.22 22.57 24.28
N ALA A 53 19.90 23.41 23.30
CA ALA A 53 20.73 24.56 22.92
C ALA A 53 20.89 25.54 24.09
N LEU A 54 19.80 25.87 24.80
CA LEU A 54 19.84 26.77 25.94
C LEU A 54 20.68 26.21 27.10
N GLN A 55 20.61 24.89 27.34
CA GLN A 55 21.47 24.22 28.34
C GLN A 55 22.95 24.26 27.95
N ILE A 56 23.26 24.11 26.67
CA ILE A 56 24.64 24.20 26.17
C ILE A 56 25.16 25.64 26.33
N GLU A 57 24.40 26.63 25.90
CA GLU A 57 24.77 28.05 26.01
C GLU A 57 25.00 28.48 27.46
N ALA A 58 24.23 27.93 28.41
CA ALA A 58 24.44 28.18 29.83
C ALA A 58 25.79 27.66 30.36
N CYS A 59 26.29 26.55 29.81
CA CYS A 59 27.52 25.90 30.25
C CYS A 59 28.79 26.42 29.55
N VAL A 60 28.64 27.15 28.43
CA VAL A 60 29.77 27.66 27.64
C VAL A 60 30.05 29.12 28.01
N ASP A 61 31.30 29.45 28.30
CA ASP A 61 31.75 30.84 28.40
C ASP A 61 32.01 31.36 26.98
N ASN A 62 31.10 32.19 26.46
CA ASN A 62 31.27 32.82 25.17
C ASN A 62 31.78 34.27 25.37
N PRO A 63 33.04 34.59 25.03
CA PRO A 63 33.58 35.93 25.24
C PRO A 63 32.91 37.01 24.37
N CYS A 64 32.11 36.62 23.37
CA CYS A 64 31.39 37.53 22.48
C CYS A 64 29.92 37.75 22.87
N HIS A 65 29.41 37.05 23.90
CA HIS A 65 28.00 37.15 24.32
C HIS A 65 27.88 37.17 25.85
N ASP A 66 27.08 38.12 26.36
CA ASP A 66 26.77 38.18 27.79
C ASP A 66 25.98 36.94 28.22
N ARG A 67 26.40 36.31 29.31
CA ARG A 67 25.67 35.19 29.91
C ARG A 67 24.32 35.67 30.44
N LEU A 68 23.28 34.87 30.20
CA LEU A 68 21.98 35.06 30.83
C LEU A 68 22.10 34.99 32.35
N ALA A 69 21.35 35.86 33.03
CA ALA A 69 21.21 35.78 34.47
C ALA A 69 20.62 34.41 34.87
N THR A 70 21.18 33.80 35.91
CA THR A 70 20.83 32.43 36.33
C THR A 70 19.34 32.26 36.59
N GLN A 71 18.67 33.23 37.21
CA GLN A 71 17.23 33.16 37.48
C GLN A 71 16.39 33.18 36.20
N THR A 72 16.76 34.03 35.23
CA THR A 72 16.10 34.11 33.92
C THR A 72 16.27 32.82 33.13
N LEU A 73 17.46 32.22 33.17
CA LEU A 73 17.73 30.92 32.54
C LEU A 73 16.84 29.81 33.12
N HIS A 74 16.73 29.71 34.45
CA HIS A 74 15.89 28.70 35.10
C HIS A 74 14.41 28.87 34.70
N SER A 75 13.89 30.09 34.73
CA SER A 75 12.52 30.36 34.28
C SER A 75 12.29 29.93 32.83
N MET A 76 13.22 30.24 31.92
CA MET A 76 13.11 29.84 30.51
C MET A 76 13.17 28.32 30.32
N LEU A 77 13.96 27.61 31.13
CA LEU A 77 14.03 26.15 31.10
C LEU A 77 12.75 25.50 31.64
N ASP A 78 12.17 26.07 32.69
CA ASP A 78 10.90 25.61 33.28
C ASP A 78 9.73 25.82 32.28
N ASP A 79 9.68 26.98 31.64
CA ASP A 79 8.68 27.29 30.60
C ASP A 79 8.82 26.32 29.42
N LEU A 80 10.04 26.10 28.93
CA LEU A 80 10.30 25.13 27.86
C LEU A 80 9.96 23.69 28.27
N GLU A 81 10.13 23.33 29.54
CA GLU A 81 9.74 22.02 30.04
C GLU A 81 8.22 21.84 30.06
N ALA A 82 7.48 22.88 30.47
CA ALA A 82 6.02 22.89 30.39
C ALA A 82 5.54 22.76 28.92
N ASP A 83 6.13 23.53 28.01
CA ASP A 83 5.83 23.46 26.57
C ASP A 83 6.17 22.09 25.96
N ILE A 84 7.27 21.45 26.38
CA ILE A 84 7.62 20.11 25.93
C ILE A 84 6.61 19.08 26.41
N ARG A 85 6.10 19.20 27.64
CA ARG A 85 5.08 18.28 28.17
C ARG A 85 3.79 18.37 27.36
N THR A 86 3.27 19.57 27.13
CA THR A 86 2.06 19.78 26.32
C THR A 86 2.26 19.33 24.87
N ALA A 87 3.42 19.64 24.26
CA ALA A 87 3.74 19.18 22.91
C ALA A 87 3.88 17.65 22.81
N THR A 88 4.37 16.98 23.88
CA THR A 88 4.46 15.51 23.93
C THR A 88 3.08 14.87 23.99
N GLU A 89 2.16 15.43 24.76
CA GLU A 89 0.77 14.99 24.80
C GLU A 89 0.11 15.15 23.43
N ARG A 90 0.29 16.32 22.80
CA ARG A 90 -0.27 16.58 21.47
C ARG A 90 0.30 15.67 20.38
N ASP A 91 1.60 15.37 20.43
CA ASP A 91 2.24 14.42 19.52
C ASP A 91 1.63 13.02 19.66
N ARG A 92 1.44 12.54 20.90
CA ARG A 92 0.81 11.23 21.16
C ARG A 92 -0.62 11.17 20.65
N GLU A 93 -1.43 12.20 20.90
CA GLU A 93 -2.81 12.29 20.40
C GLU A 93 -2.85 12.26 18.88
N ALA A 94 -2.05 13.09 18.22
CA ALA A 94 -2.02 13.17 16.76
C ALA A 94 -1.60 11.84 16.12
N PHE A 95 -0.65 11.12 16.73
CA PHE A 95 -0.26 9.78 16.27
C PHE A 95 -1.32 8.71 16.56
N ALA A 96 -2.07 8.82 17.67
CA ALA A 96 -3.19 7.92 17.95
C ALA A 96 -4.31 8.09 16.92
N ASP A 97 -4.67 9.34 16.60
CA ASP A 97 -5.67 9.65 15.58
C ASP A 97 -5.24 9.20 14.18
N LEU A 98 -4.00 9.50 13.80
CA LEU A 98 -3.44 9.00 12.55
C LEU A 98 -3.41 7.47 12.51
N GLY A 99 -3.08 6.82 13.63
CA GLY A 99 -3.06 5.36 13.75
C GLY A 99 -4.44 4.74 13.49
N ARG A 100 -5.49 5.32 14.09
CA ARG A 100 -6.88 4.91 13.88
C ARG A 100 -7.31 5.05 12.42
N LEU A 101 -7.08 6.22 11.83
CA LEU A 101 -7.46 6.49 10.43
C LEU A 101 -6.64 5.63 9.44
N ARG A 102 -5.37 5.36 9.76
CA ARG A 102 -4.52 4.46 8.98
C ARG A 102 -5.03 3.04 8.98
N LEU A 103 -5.51 2.54 10.12
CA LEU A 103 -6.11 1.22 10.24
C LEU A 103 -7.37 1.12 9.38
N ALA A 104 -8.29 2.09 9.53
CA ALA A 104 -9.52 2.14 8.73
C ALA A 104 -9.24 2.19 7.22
N TYR A 105 -8.29 3.03 6.78
CA TYR A 105 -7.89 3.10 5.38
C TYR A 105 -7.28 1.77 4.89
N ARG A 106 -6.46 1.12 5.73
CA ARG A 106 -5.88 -0.17 5.41
C ARG A 106 -6.96 -1.22 5.22
N ASP A 107 -7.94 -1.29 6.13
CA ASP A 107 -9.02 -2.27 6.07
C ASP A 107 -9.88 -2.07 4.83
N GLN A 108 -10.20 -0.81 4.49
CA GLN A 108 -10.90 -0.48 3.25
C GLN A 108 -10.10 -0.90 1.99
N ALA A 109 -8.80 -0.64 1.98
CA ALA A 109 -7.93 -1.04 0.87
C ALA A 109 -7.83 -2.56 0.74
N HIS A 110 -7.77 -3.31 1.85
CA HIS A 110 -7.80 -4.77 1.84
C HIS A 110 -9.14 -5.31 1.32
N ALA A 111 -10.27 -4.76 1.78
CA ALA A 111 -11.58 -5.15 1.29
C ALA A 111 -11.70 -4.94 -0.23
N THR A 112 -11.28 -3.76 -0.72
CA THR A 112 -11.32 -3.44 -2.16
C THR A 112 -10.46 -4.43 -2.97
N LEU A 113 -9.27 -4.77 -2.49
CA LEU A 113 -8.40 -5.75 -3.16
C LEU A 113 -8.98 -7.16 -3.12
N ALA A 114 -9.61 -7.55 -2.01
CA ALA A 114 -10.25 -8.86 -1.89
C ALA A 114 -11.39 -8.99 -2.90
N ASP A 115 -12.26 -7.99 -2.99
CA ASP A 115 -13.36 -7.93 -3.95
C ASP A 115 -12.85 -7.99 -5.41
N ASP A 116 -11.80 -7.23 -5.74
CA ASP A 116 -11.18 -7.25 -7.07
C ASP A 116 -10.56 -8.62 -7.40
N ILE A 117 -9.88 -9.27 -6.44
CA ILE A 117 -9.30 -10.59 -6.61
C ILE A 117 -10.39 -11.65 -6.81
N GLU A 118 -11.47 -11.58 -6.04
CA GLU A 118 -12.60 -12.48 -6.17
C GLU A 118 -13.29 -12.31 -7.53
N GLY A 119 -13.57 -11.07 -7.93
CA GLY A 119 -14.20 -10.76 -9.22
C GLY A 119 -13.34 -11.20 -10.42
N LEU A 120 -12.04 -10.91 -10.40
CA LEU A 120 -11.12 -11.39 -11.44
C LEU A 120 -10.98 -12.91 -11.42
N GLY A 121 -10.94 -13.52 -10.23
CA GLY A 121 -10.91 -14.98 -10.06
C GLY A 121 -12.13 -15.65 -10.68
N ALA A 122 -13.33 -15.12 -10.42
CA ALA A 122 -14.58 -15.60 -11.01
C ALA A 122 -14.60 -15.47 -12.54
N LEU A 123 -14.14 -14.33 -13.09
CA LEU A 123 -14.01 -14.14 -14.53
C LEU A 123 -13.04 -15.13 -15.16
N ILE A 124 -11.89 -15.37 -14.53
CA ILE A 124 -10.92 -16.35 -15.03
C ILE A 124 -11.51 -17.75 -15.00
N ALA A 125 -12.15 -18.14 -13.90
CA ALA A 125 -12.80 -19.45 -13.76
C ALA A 125 -13.87 -19.66 -14.84
N GLN A 126 -14.70 -18.65 -15.10
CA GLN A 126 -15.69 -18.69 -16.18
C GLN A 126 -15.02 -18.91 -17.55
N ARG A 127 -13.97 -18.15 -17.86
CA ARG A 127 -13.25 -18.29 -19.15
C ARG A 127 -12.57 -19.65 -19.29
N LEU A 128 -12.06 -20.22 -18.21
CA LEU A 128 -11.49 -21.57 -18.23
C LEU A 128 -12.56 -22.63 -18.52
N GLU A 129 -13.77 -22.47 -17.98
CA GLU A 129 -14.88 -23.37 -18.26
C GLU A 129 -15.31 -23.26 -19.74
N GLU A 130 -15.46 -22.03 -20.27
CA GLU A 130 -15.76 -21.82 -21.69
C GLU A 130 -14.69 -22.45 -22.61
N VAL A 131 -13.40 -22.31 -22.26
CA VAL A 131 -12.30 -22.94 -23.01
C VAL A 131 -12.38 -24.46 -22.92
N ARG A 132 -12.69 -25.00 -21.73
CA ARG A 132 -12.86 -26.44 -21.52
C ARG A 132 -13.98 -26.99 -22.39
N GLU A 133 -15.16 -26.37 -22.39
CA GLU A 133 -16.29 -26.75 -23.24
C GLU A 133 -15.90 -26.78 -24.73
N LEU A 134 -15.20 -25.74 -25.20
CA LEU A 134 -14.71 -25.69 -26.59
C LEU A 134 -13.73 -26.82 -26.91
N LEU A 135 -12.86 -27.18 -25.96
CA LEU A 135 -11.93 -28.29 -26.13
C LEU A 135 -12.61 -29.65 -26.09
N GLU A 136 -13.65 -29.83 -25.27
CA GLU A 136 -14.47 -31.05 -25.25
C GLU A 136 -15.24 -31.22 -26.58
N ILE A 137 -15.80 -30.13 -27.13
CA ILE A 137 -16.40 -30.13 -28.48
C ILE A 137 -15.36 -30.50 -29.53
N ALA A 138 -14.16 -29.91 -29.46
CA ALA A 138 -13.08 -30.24 -30.38
C ALA A 138 -12.63 -31.70 -30.26
N GLU A 139 -12.56 -32.27 -29.07
CA GLU A 139 -12.27 -33.68 -28.86
C GLU A 139 -13.35 -34.59 -29.48
N ALA A 140 -14.63 -34.26 -29.30
CA ALA A 140 -15.74 -34.99 -29.93
C ALA A 140 -15.72 -34.90 -31.47
N LEU A 141 -15.35 -33.73 -32.03
CA LEU A 141 -15.16 -33.59 -33.48
C LEU A 141 -13.97 -34.41 -33.97
N ASN A 142 -12.89 -34.47 -33.21
CA ASN A 142 -11.72 -35.29 -33.54
C ASN A 142 -12.04 -36.79 -33.52
N SER A 143 -12.84 -37.27 -32.56
CA SER A 143 -13.27 -38.68 -32.52
C SER A 143 -14.17 -39.02 -33.70
N GLN A 144 -15.18 -38.19 -33.99
CA GLN A 144 -16.08 -38.37 -35.15
C GLN A 144 -15.31 -38.33 -36.48
N ALA A 145 -14.35 -37.42 -36.62
CA ALA A 145 -13.53 -37.34 -37.84
C ALA A 145 -12.64 -38.56 -38.04
N ARG A 146 -12.10 -39.14 -36.97
CA ARG A 146 -11.35 -40.41 -37.04
C ARG A 146 -12.25 -41.57 -37.44
N GLU A 147 -13.46 -41.66 -36.89
CA GLU A 147 -14.44 -42.67 -37.28
C GLU A 147 -14.84 -42.55 -38.76
N ALA A 148 -14.98 -41.31 -39.25
CA ALA A 148 -15.27 -41.01 -40.65
C ALA A 148 -14.04 -41.05 -41.59
N GLN A 149 -12.85 -41.41 -41.08
CA GLN A 149 -11.58 -41.44 -41.83
C GLN A 149 -11.21 -40.11 -42.52
N VAL A 150 -11.57 -38.98 -41.92
CA VAL A 150 -11.20 -37.66 -42.45
C VAL A 150 -9.73 -37.38 -42.08
N GLU A 151 -8.84 -37.41 -43.08
CA GLU A 151 -7.38 -37.36 -42.88
C GLU A 151 -6.83 -35.99 -42.47
N MET A 152 -7.60 -34.90 -42.59
CA MET A 152 -7.13 -33.54 -42.30
C MET A 152 -8.09 -32.79 -41.36
N MET A 153 -7.90 -33.01 -40.05
CA MET A 153 -8.48 -32.12 -39.04
C MET A 153 -7.49 -31.00 -38.68
N PRO A 154 -7.99 -29.77 -38.46
CA PRO A 154 -7.18 -28.67 -37.94
C PRO A 154 -6.39 -29.04 -36.68
N THR A 155 -5.17 -28.53 -36.54
CA THR A 155 -4.26 -28.83 -35.41
C THR A 155 -4.89 -28.57 -34.05
N LEU A 156 -5.65 -27.48 -33.91
CA LEU A 156 -6.42 -27.15 -32.70
C LEU A 156 -7.39 -28.26 -32.28
N ILE A 157 -8.02 -28.93 -33.23
CA ILE A 157 -8.96 -30.04 -32.98
C ILE A 157 -8.22 -31.32 -32.63
N ARG A 158 -7.09 -31.57 -33.30
CA ARG A 158 -6.24 -32.74 -33.05
C ARG A 158 -5.57 -32.70 -31.66
N GLU A 159 -5.22 -31.52 -31.18
CA GLU A 159 -4.47 -31.29 -29.93
C GLU A 159 -5.35 -30.98 -28.73
N ALA A 160 -6.67 -30.90 -28.90
CA ALA A 160 -7.63 -30.63 -27.83
C ALA A 160 -7.48 -31.54 -26.58
N PRO A 161 -7.22 -32.87 -26.70
CA PRO A 161 -7.02 -33.74 -25.53
C PRO A 161 -5.78 -33.38 -24.71
N ILE A 162 -4.73 -32.85 -25.37
CA ILE A 162 -3.50 -32.40 -24.70
C ILE A 162 -3.77 -31.08 -23.98
N ALA A 163 -4.48 -30.17 -24.64
CA ALA A 163 -4.85 -28.88 -24.05
C ALA A 163 -5.74 -29.05 -22.79
N LEU A 164 -6.69 -29.99 -22.79
CA LEU A 164 -7.53 -30.31 -21.61
C LEU A 164 -6.68 -30.71 -20.40
N ARG A 165 -5.69 -31.60 -20.59
CA ARG A 165 -4.78 -32.04 -19.51
C ARG A 165 -3.92 -30.91 -18.95
N LEU A 166 -3.56 -29.92 -19.78
CA LEU A 166 -2.78 -28.77 -19.34
C LEU A 166 -3.63 -27.73 -18.60
N LEU A 167 -4.95 -27.74 -18.79
CA LEU A 167 -5.86 -26.77 -18.22
C LEU A 167 -6.26 -27.11 -16.76
N GLU A 168 -6.32 -28.39 -16.41
CA GLU A 168 -6.59 -28.87 -15.04
C GLU A 168 -5.69 -28.26 -13.95
N PRO A 169 -4.34 -28.28 -14.07
CA PRO A 169 -3.48 -27.71 -13.03
C PRO A 169 -3.60 -26.18 -12.92
N VAL A 170 -3.95 -25.50 -14.01
CA VAL A 170 -4.18 -24.05 -14.04
C VAL A 170 -5.46 -23.73 -13.28
N ALA A 171 -6.57 -24.41 -13.59
CA ALA A 171 -7.83 -24.27 -12.87
C ALA A 171 -7.69 -24.56 -11.37
N ALA A 172 -6.99 -25.64 -11.00
CA ALA A 172 -6.73 -25.97 -9.60
C ALA A 172 -5.92 -24.90 -8.85
N THR A 173 -4.95 -24.28 -9.53
CA THR A 173 -4.13 -23.21 -8.95
C THR A 173 -4.96 -21.95 -8.71
N ILE A 174 -5.81 -21.57 -9.66
CA ILE A 174 -6.68 -20.39 -9.55
C ILE A 174 -7.69 -20.57 -8.41
N ASN A 175 -8.35 -21.73 -8.32
CA ASN A 175 -9.28 -22.02 -7.22
C ASN A 175 -8.57 -21.94 -5.85
N LYS A 176 -7.34 -22.46 -5.75
CA LYS A 176 -6.53 -22.36 -4.52
C LYS A 176 -6.14 -20.93 -4.18
N MET A 177 -5.91 -20.07 -5.18
CA MET A 177 -5.62 -18.65 -4.97
C MET A 177 -6.86 -17.89 -4.47
N ILE A 178 -8.03 -18.17 -5.04
CA ILE A 178 -9.32 -17.60 -4.61
C ILE A 178 -9.62 -18.03 -3.16
N GLU A 179 -9.52 -19.33 -2.85
CA GLU A 179 -9.78 -19.84 -1.50
C GLU A 179 -8.87 -19.20 -0.43
N LYS A 180 -7.61 -18.94 -0.77
CA LYS A 180 -6.67 -18.26 0.14
C LYS A 180 -7.01 -16.78 0.33
N GLY A 181 -7.58 -16.13 -0.68
CA GLY A 181 -8.09 -14.75 -0.60
C GLY A 181 -9.29 -14.65 0.33
N THR A 182 -10.18 -15.64 0.31
CA THR A 182 -11.41 -15.67 1.13
C THR A 182 -11.21 -16.09 2.59
N ARG A 183 -10.09 -16.75 2.95
CA ARG A 183 -9.78 -17.15 4.33
C ARG A 183 -9.08 -16.04 5.10
N ARG A 184 -9.69 -14.88 5.26
CA ARG A 184 -9.30 -13.87 6.27
C ARG A 184 -10.48 -13.07 6.77
#